data_AF-A0AA45BD62-F1
#
_entry.id   AF-A0AA45BD62-F1
#
_cell.length_a   1.000
_cell.length_b   1.000
_cell.length_c   1.000
_cell.angle_alpha   90.00
_cell.angle_beta   90.00
_cell.angle_gamma   90.00
#
_symmetry.space_group_name_H-M   'P 1'
#
loop_
_entity.id
_entity.type
_entity.pdbx_description
1 polymer ?
#
loop_
_entity_poly.entity_id
_entity_poly.type
_entity_poly.pdbx_seq_one_letter_code
_entity_poly.pdbx_strand_id
1 'polypeptide(L)'
;MPTFDLNRGALAPVADEADLVDLRVTGAIPPELDGTLLRNGPNPPAGRFEGNDVLSWWPEAAMLHAISFERGRATGYRNRWLRTQRWARVHAPEQAPEQAPHLPDANPNVSVLRHAGELLALAEGGAPLAITAALDTLGEPARHAGLGGAMTAHPKLDPVTGELILFRADWREPWLRYGVADAYGVQRVDMVVDVRAPSMMHDLAITETRSLLLDLNVGYDFAMPRIDESRTGRSYRYLYAAEQPDSAEMRGVVRYDHVRGTSTRYALPVGDQNGEPVFVPRPGRSAEDDGWLLVVVYRAATDTSDVVILDASAIDALPVATVHLPRRVPAGFHGAWLPRER
;
A
#
# COMPACT_ATOMS: atom_id res chain seq x y z
N MET A 1 18.29 -21.51 7.59
CA MET A 1 17.35 -20.54 7.01
C MET A 1 17.42 -19.30 7.88
N PRO A 2 17.61 -18.09 7.33
CA PRO A 2 17.42 -16.88 8.12
C PRO A 2 16.01 -16.92 8.71
N THR A 3 15.91 -16.91 10.03
CA THR A 3 14.64 -16.91 10.75
C THR A 3 13.96 -15.57 10.52
N PHE A 4 12.76 -15.61 9.95
CA PHE A 4 11.82 -14.49 9.92
C PHE A 4 11.60 -14.01 11.36
N ASP A 5 12.17 -12.87 11.75
CA ASP A 5 12.05 -12.30 13.11
C ASP A 5 11.29 -10.98 12.98
N LEU A 6 10.02 -11.00 13.40
CA LEU A 6 9.13 -9.86 13.29
C LEU A 6 9.51 -8.70 14.21
N ASN A 7 10.40 -8.93 15.17
CA ASN A 7 10.81 -7.92 16.15
C ASN A 7 12.20 -7.35 15.87
N ARG A 8 12.76 -7.59 14.67
CA ARG A 8 14.07 -7.06 14.26
C ARG A 8 14.06 -6.47 12.85
N GLY A 9 14.97 -5.55 12.60
CA GLY A 9 15.24 -5.02 11.26
C GLY A 9 14.04 -4.30 10.67
N ALA A 10 13.84 -4.49 9.36
CA ALA A 10 12.74 -3.88 8.61
C ALA A 10 11.35 -4.31 9.12
N LEU A 11 11.20 -5.52 9.66
CA LEU A 11 9.91 -6.02 10.16
C LEU A 11 9.58 -5.48 11.57
N ALA A 12 10.59 -5.05 12.33
CA ALA A 12 10.41 -4.60 13.71
C ALA A 12 9.38 -3.48 13.81
N PRO A 13 8.40 -3.60 14.72
CA PRO A 13 7.36 -2.60 14.86
C PRO A 13 7.94 -1.29 15.38
N VAL A 14 7.15 -0.24 15.23
CA VAL A 14 7.36 1.03 15.94
C VAL A 14 6.36 1.14 17.09
N ALA A 15 6.81 1.67 18.24
CA ALA A 15 6.02 1.69 19.47
C ALA A 15 5.23 2.99 19.67
N ASP A 16 5.40 3.98 18.78
CA ASP A 16 4.90 5.34 18.94
C ASP A 16 4.44 5.96 17.61
N GLU A 17 3.52 6.92 17.71
CA GLU A 17 3.15 7.84 16.63
C GLU A 17 4.03 9.09 16.68
N ALA A 18 4.41 9.60 15.52
CA ALA A 18 5.22 10.81 15.42
C ALA A 18 4.78 11.73 14.29
N ASP A 19 5.20 12.99 14.44
CA ASP A 19 5.21 14.03 13.44
C ASP A 19 6.64 14.53 13.32
N LEU A 20 7.19 14.47 12.13
CA LEU A 20 8.51 14.99 11.82
C LEU A 20 8.35 16.03 10.71
N VAL A 21 9.11 17.11 10.82
CA VAL A 21 9.13 18.20 9.85
C VAL A 21 10.56 18.41 9.36
N ASP A 22 10.72 19.12 8.24
CA ASP A 22 12.02 19.52 7.70
C ASP A 22 13.00 18.34 7.55
N LEU A 23 12.54 17.29 6.86
CA LEU A 23 13.32 16.06 6.66
C LEU A 23 14.59 16.36 5.87
N ARG A 24 15.70 15.75 6.29
CA ARG A 24 17.00 15.88 5.61
C ARG A 24 16.92 15.20 4.24
N VAL A 25 17.45 15.87 3.23
CA VAL A 25 17.50 15.38 1.84
C VAL A 25 18.95 15.35 1.34
N THR A 26 19.28 14.30 0.61
CA THR A 26 20.48 14.23 -0.25
C THR A 26 20.02 14.22 -1.71
N GLY A 27 20.67 14.96 -2.60
CA GLY A 27 20.19 15.17 -3.97
C GLY A 27 19.19 16.33 -4.06
N ALA A 28 18.36 16.34 -5.11
CA ALA A 28 17.37 17.40 -5.35
C ALA A 28 16.00 16.79 -5.68
N ILE A 29 15.01 17.00 -4.81
CA ILE A 29 13.65 16.52 -5.07
C ILE A 29 13.06 17.34 -6.22
N PRO A 30 12.56 16.69 -7.29
CA PRO A 30 11.85 17.37 -8.37
C PRO A 30 10.69 18.23 -7.83
N PRO A 31 10.57 19.51 -8.21
CA PRO A 31 9.51 20.39 -7.71
C PRO A 31 8.10 19.93 -8.09
N GLU A 32 7.97 19.09 -9.12
CA GLU A 32 6.73 18.50 -9.58
C GLU A 32 6.24 17.33 -8.72
N LEU A 33 7.10 16.75 -7.86
CA LEU A 33 6.67 15.83 -6.80
C LEU A 33 6.00 16.64 -5.69
N ASP A 34 4.71 16.88 -5.87
CA ASP A 34 3.87 17.67 -4.96
C ASP A 34 2.66 16.82 -4.52
N GLY A 35 2.73 16.28 -3.29
CA GLY A 35 1.80 15.27 -2.81
C GLY A 35 2.32 14.47 -1.62
N THR A 36 1.67 13.34 -1.34
CA THR A 36 1.98 12.49 -0.19
C THR A 36 2.14 11.04 -0.62
N LEU A 37 3.27 10.43 -0.26
CA LEU A 37 3.45 8.98 -0.32
C LEU A 37 2.84 8.36 0.94
N LEU A 38 1.90 7.43 0.75
CA LEU A 38 1.32 6.63 1.82
C LEU A 38 1.85 5.20 1.80
N ARG A 39 2.01 4.62 3.00
CA ARG A 39 2.24 3.19 3.21
C ARG A 39 1.28 2.68 4.27
N ASN A 40 0.78 1.46 4.09
CA ASN A 40 -0.05 0.75 5.05
C ASN A 40 0.61 -0.58 5.43
N GLY A 41 0.41 -1.02 6.66
CA GLY A 41 0.89 -2.31 7.12
C GLY A 41 0.46 -2.66 8.54
N PRO A 42 0.65 -3.92 8.97
CA PRO A 42 0.41 -4.35 10.33
C PRO A 42 1.49 -3.83 11.27
N ASN A 43 1.10 -3.19 12.36
CA ASN A 43 2.01 -2.76 13.42
C ASN A 43 1.33 -2.96 14.79
N PRO A 44 1.80 -3.88 15.65
CA PRO A 44 1.20 -4.17 16.94
C PRO A 44 1.16 -2.91 17.82
N PRO A 45 -0.02 -2.52 18.35
CA PRO A 45 -0.14 -1.36 19.22
C PRO A 45 0.71 -1.47 20.49
N ALA A 46 0.98 -2.68 20.96
CA ALA A 46 1.85 -2.95 22.10
C ALA A 46 3.35 -2.77 21.79
N GLY A 47 3.72 -2.47 20.53
CA GLY A 47 5.11 -2.25 20.10
C GLY A 47 5.95 -3.53 19.98
N ARG A 48 5.31 -4.71 19.94
CA ARG A 48 5.98 -6.01 19.81
C ARG A 48 5.04 -7.06 19.23
N PHE A 49 5.56 -7.93 18.37
CA PHE A 49 4.87 -9.13 17.91
C PHE A 49 5.08 -10.29 18.90
N GLU A 50 4.03 -11.07 19.18
CA GLU A 50 4.11 -12.25 20.06
C GLU A 50 4.62 -13.52 19.37
N GLY A 51 4.80 -13.48 18.05
CA GLY A 51 5.36 -14.57 17.27
C GLY A 51 6.27 -14.09 16.15
N ASN A 52 6.74 -15.03 15.33
CA ASN A 52 7.79 -14.83 14.33
C ASN A 52 7.43 -15.53 13.01
N ASP A 53 6.14 -15.51 12.64
CA ASP A 53 5.63 -16.05 11.39
C ASP A 53 4.60 -15.10 10.77
N VAL A 54 4.22 -15.35 9.51
CA VAL A 54 3.26 -14.51 8.77
C VAL A 54 1.89 -14.46 9.49
N LEU A 55 1.51 -15.53 10.19
CA LEU A 55 0.25 -15.60 10.94
C LEU A 55 0.27 -14.71 12.20
N SER A 56 1.44 -14.41 12.73
CA SER A 56 1.65 -13.46 13.82
C SER A 56 1.73 -12.02 13.30
N TRP A 57 2.09 -11.83 12.01
CA TRP A 57 2.19 -10.51 11.39
C TRP A 57 0.84 -9.96 10.93
N TRP A 58 0.10 -10.76 10.17
CA TRP A 58 -1.11 -10.36 9.45
C TRP A 58 -2.23 -9.76 10.34
N PRO A 59 -2.51 -10.32 11.54
CA PRO A 59 -3.63 -9.85 12.35
C PRO A 59 -3.40 -8.50 13.02
N GLU A 60 -2.17 -7.94 12.98
CA GLU A 60 -1.86 -6.74 13.74
C GLU A 60 -2.54 -5.48 13.20
N ALA A 61 -2.66 -4.47 14.07
CA ALA A 61 -3.41 -3.25 13.77
C ALA A 61 -2.81 -2.48 12.59
N ALA A 62 -3.68 -1.93 11.75
CA ALA A 62 -3.27 -1.03 10.67
C ALA A 62 -2.53 0.21 11.22
N MET A 63 -1.30 0.41 10.77
CA MET A 63 -0.57 1.67 10.91
C MET A 63 -0.26 2.26 9.53
N LEU A 64 -0.65 3.51 9.35
CA LEU A 64 -0.35 4.30 8.18
C LEU A 64 0.91 5.12 8.39
N HIS A 65 1.68 5.30 7.32
CA HIS A 65 2.81 6.21 7.25
C HIS A 65 2.63 7.15 6.06
N ALA A 66 2.85 8.45 6.27
CA ALA A 66 2.75 9.50 5.27
C ALA A 66 4.06 10.27 5.15
N ILE A 67 4.57 10.44 3.94
CA ILE A 67 5.71 11.30 3.63
C ILE A 67 5.24 12.37 2.65
N SER A 68 5.30 13.62 3.06
CA SER A 68 4.77 14.76 2.28
C SER A 68 5.88 15.49 1.53
N PHE A 69 5.56 15.87 0.29
CA PHE A 69 6.44 16.57 -0.62
C PHE A 69 5.74 17.82 -1.13
N GLU A 70 6.45 18.95 -1.11
CA GLU A 70 5.93 20.22 -1.63
C GLU A 70 7.08 21.04 -2.23
N ARG A 71 6.94 21.44 -3.50
CA ARG A 71 7.86 22.36 -4.20
C ARG A 71 9.35 21.99 -4.01
N GLY A 72 9.69 20.71 -4.16
CA GLY A 72 11.07 20.23 -4.09
C GLY A 72 11.60 20.03 -2.66
N ARG A 73 10.72 20.01 -1.66
CA ARG A 73 11.05 19.71 -0.26
C ARG A 73 10.27 18.49 0.23
N ALA A 74 10.88 17.67 1.07
CA ALA A 74 10.16 16.70 1.89
C ALA A 74 9.72 17.39 3.18
N THR A 75 8.46 17.82 3.24
CA THR A 75 7.95 18.74 4.27
C THR A 75 7.65 18.04 5.59
N GLY A 76 7.37 16.74 5.57
CA GLY A 76 7.20 16.00 6.81
C GLY A 76 6.95 14.51 6.65
N TYR A 77 7.04 13.83 7.80
CA TYR A 77 6.67 12.44 7.98
C TYR A 77 5.65 12.35 9.11
N ARG A 78 4.64 11.47 8.97
CA ARG A 78 3.69 11.15 10.02
C ARG A 78 3.39 9.65 10.01
N ASN A 79 3.17 9.07 11.19
CA ASN A 79 2.53 7.75 11.31
C ASN A 79 1.38 7.76 12.31
N ARG A 80 0.33 7.00 12.01
CA ARG A 80 -0.84 6.82 12.87
C ARG A 80 -1.36 5.40 12.80
N TRP A 81 -1.73 4.82 13.94
CA TRP A 81 -2.63 3.68 13.95
C TRP A 81 -4.04 4.13 13.57
N LEU A 82 -4.76 3.30 12.81
CA LEU A 82 -6.18 3.55 12.61
C LEU A 82 -6.94 3.38 13.93
N ARG A 83 -7.83 4.35 14.22
CA ARG A 83 -8.63 4.39 15.45
C ARG A 83 -9.77 3.37 15.36
N THR A 84 -9.41 2.12 15.60
CA THR A 84 -10.29 0.94 15.57
C THR A 84 -10.43 0.36 16.96
N GLN A 85 -11.39 -0.54 17.17
CA GLN A 85 -11.52 -1.26 18.43
C GLN A 85 -10.23 -2.01 18.80
N ARG A 86 -9.48 -2.52 17.81
CA ARG A 86 -8.18 -3.18 18.02
C ARG A 86 -7.14 -2.23 18.62
N TRP A 87 -7.06 -1.00 18.13
CA TRP A 87 -6.18 0.03 18.69
C TRP A 87 -6.60 0.40 20.13
N ALA A 88 -7.91 0.59 20.34
CA ALA A 88 -8.45 0.98 21.65
C ALA A 88 -8.18 -0.04 22.75
N ARG A 89 -8.21 -1.35 22.45
CA ARG A 89 -7.83 -2.41 23.41
C ARG A 89 -6.50 -2.17 24.14
N VAL A 90 -5.56 -1.49 23.49
CA VAL A 90 -4.21 -1.26 24.03
C VAL A 90 -4.02 0.18 24.50
N HIS A 91 -4.43 1.16 23.70
CA HIS A 91 -4.15 2.58 23.98
C HIS A 91 -5.27 3.33 24.69
N ALA A 92 -6.47 2.77 24.70
CA ALA A 92 -7.62 3.31 25.40
C ALA A 92 -8.42 2.15 26.04
N PRO A 93 -7.81 1.35 26.94
CA PRO A 93 -8.46 0.16 27.48
C PRO A 93 -9.72 0.48 28.30
N GLU A 94 -9.85 1.71 28.80
CA GLU A 94 -11.10 2.26 29.36
C GLU A 94 -12.22 2.44 28.31
N GLN A 95 -11.87 2.26 27.05
CA GLN A 95 -12.68 2.27 25.83
C GLN A 95 -12.47 0.94 25.06
N ALA A 96 -12.18 -0.19 25.71
CA ALA A 96 -12.01 -1.50 25.05
C ALA A 96 -13.31 -1.93 24.30
N PRO A 97 -13.38 -2.96 23.43
CA PRO A 97 -14.52 -3.21 22.51
C PRO A 97 -15.90 -3.33 23.15
N GLU A 98 -16.00 -3.89 24.36
CA GLU A 98 -17.26 -3.89 25.12
C GLU A 98 -17.68 -2.48 25.57
N GLN A 99 -16.73 -1.56 25.60
CA GLN A 99 -16.79 -0.17 26.08
C GLN A 99 -16.58 0.90 24.96
N ALA A 100 -16.07 0.55 23.77
CA ALA A 100 -16.02 1.39 22.56
C ALA A 100 -16.71 0.77 21.33
N PRO A 101 -18.00 0.44 21.43
CA PRO A 101 -18.80 0.09 20.26
C PRO A 101 -18.90 1.25 19.24
N HIS A 102 -18.50 2.46 19.63
CA HIS A 102 -18.47 3.64 18.76
C HIS A 102 -17.28 3.66 17.78
N LEU A 103 -16.23 2.85 18.03
CA LEU A 103 -15.11 2.72 17.11
C LEU A 103 -15.37 1.59 16.10
N PRO A 104 -14.86 1.71 14.86
CA PRO A 104 -15.00 0.67 13.86
C PRO A 104 -14.35 -0.66 14.29
N ASP A 105 -15.08 -1.75 14.12
CA ASP A 105 -14.55 -3.12 14.21
C ASP A 105 -14.03 -3.57 12.84
N ALA A 106 -12.92 -2.96 12.42
CA ALA A 106 -12.26 -3.25 11.15
C ALA A 106 -10.74 -3.25 11.35
N ASN A 107 -10.00 -3.90 10.44
CA ASN A 107 -8.54 -3.86 10.42
C ASN A 107 -8.00 -3.69 9.00
N PRO A 108 -8.19 -2.52 8.36
CA PRO A 108 -7.74 -2.29 7.00
C PRO A 108 -6.23 -1.99 6.93
N ASN A 109 -5.42 -3.03 7.11
CA ASN A 109 -3.96 -2.95 7.23
C ASN A 109 -3.20 -3.34 5.95
N VAL A 110 -3.89 -3.55 4.81
CA VAL A 110 -3.29 -4.08 3.58
C VAL A 110 -2.97 -2.98 2.58
N SER A 111 -3.94 -2.14 2.21
CA SER A 111 -3.73 -1.15 1.16
C SER A 111 -4.44 0.17 1.43
N VAL A 112 -4.16 1.15 0.56
CA VAL A 112 -4.84 2.44 0.53
C VAL A 112 -5.15 2.83 -0.92
N LEU A 113 -6.27 3.52 -1.12
CA LEU A 113 -6.79 3.89 -2.44
C LEU A 113 -7.56 5.21 -2.34
N ARG A 114 -7.47 6.05 -3.36
CA ARG A 114 -8.41 7.17 -3.55
C ARG A 114 -9.47 6.81 -4.59
N HIS A 115 -10.75 6.97 -4.23
CA HIS A 115 -11.87 6.82 -5.16
C HIS A 115 -13.05 7.68 -4.71
N ALA A 116 -13.83 8.22 -5.65
CA ALA A 116 -14.96 9.11 -5.38
C ALA A 116 -14.64 10.35 -4.51
N GLY A 117 -13.38 10.77 -4.42
CA GLY A 117 -12.95 11.86 -3.53
C GLY A 117 -12.74 11.45 -2.06
N GLU A 118 -12.86 10.17 -1.74
CA GLU A 118 -12.48 9.61 -0.44
C GLU A 118 -11.14 8.89 -0.56
N LEU A 119 -10.36 8.92 0.52
CA LEU A 119 -9.19 8.08 0.69
C LEU A 119 -9.59 6.93 1.63
N LEU A 120 -9.37 5.70 1.18
CA LEU A 120 -9.79 4.48 1.85
C LEU A 120 -8.57 3.68 2.28
N ALA A 121 -8.60 3.13 3.49
CA ALA A 121 -7.76 2.02 3.91
C ALA A 121 -8.55 0.71 3.72
N LEU A 122 -7.89 -0.33 3.22
CA LEU A 122 -8.53 -1.60 2.87
C LEU A 122 -7.79 -2.82 3.48
N ALA A 123 -8.53 -3.90 3.69
CA ALA A 123 -8.02 -5.24 3.98
C ALA A 123 -8.91 -6.30 3.31
N GLU A 124 -8.43 -7.54 3.24
CA GLU A 124 -9.15 -8.61 2.56
C GLU A 124 -10.52 -8.90 3.15
N GLY A 125 -11.56 -8.59 2.36
CA GLY A 125 -12.96 -8.89 2.69
C GLY A 125 -13.52 -8.09 3.87
N GLY A 126 -12.76 -7.19 4.46
CA GLY A 126 -13.19 -6.35 5.57
C GLY A 126 -13.83 -5.04 5.12
N ALA A 127 -14.52 -4.35 6.04
CA ALA A 127 -15.06 -3.03 5.78
C ALA A 127 -13.93 -2.02 5.50
N PRO A 128 -14.00 -1.27 4.39
CA PRO A 128 -13.08 -0.16 4.16
C PRO A 128 -13.27 0.92 5.24
N LEU A 129 -12.19 1.64 5.58
CA LEU A 129 -12.27 2.83 6.43
C LEU A 129 -11.84 4.06 5.66
N ALA A 130 -12.63 5.13 5.75
CA ALA A 130 -12.26 6.44 5.25
C ALA A 130 -11.20 7.07 6.16
N ILE A 131 -10.21 7.69 5.53
CA ILE A 131 -9.08 8.35 6.18
C ILE A 131 -8.78 9.70 5.51
N THR A 132 -8.02 10.55 6.18
CA THR A 132 -7.47 11.79 5.58
C THR A 132 -6.03 11.58 5.12
N ALA A 133 -5.51 12.47 4.26
CA ALA A 133 -4.08 12.51 3.94
C ALA A 133 -3.21 12.83 5.18
N ALA A 134 -3.82 13.44 6.20
CA ALA A 134 -3.24 13.69 7.52
C ALA A 134 -3.28 12.44 8.44
N LEU A 135 -3.78 11.31 7.94
CA LEU A 135 -3.92 10.01 8.62
C LEU A 135 -4.97 9.98 9.74
N ASP A 136 -5.95 10.87 9.71
CA ASP A 136 -7.09 10.81 10.61
C ASP A 136 -8.04 9.68 10.19
N THR A 137 -8.60 8.96 11.15
CA THR A 137 -9.63 7.94 10.90
C THR A 137 -11.02 8.59 10.90
N LEU A 138 -11.72 8.53 9.77
CA LEU A 138 -13.05 9.13 9.60
C LEU A 138 -14.19 8.13 9.87
N GLY A 139 -13.90 6.82 9.85
CA GLY A 139 -14.89 5.76 10.05
C GLY A 139 -15.33 5.14 8.73
N GLU A 140 -16.61 4.79 8.62
CA GLU A 140 -17.17 4.20 7.40
C GLU A 140 -17.16 5.22 6.23
N PRO A 141 -16.83 4.79 5.00
CA PRO A 141 -16.86 5.68 3.85
C PRO A 141 -18.28 6.10 3.47
N ALA A 142 -18.48 7.40 3.29
CA ALA A 142 -19.79 7.98 2.99
C ALA A 142 -20.23 7.68 1.55
N ARG A 143 -19.29 7.54 0.60
CA ARG A 143 -19.62 7.35 -0.82
C ARG A 143 -19.67 5.90 -1.26
N HIS A 144 -19.26 4.98 -0.38
CA HIS A 144 -19.17 3.55 -0.67
C HIS A 144 -20.12 2.70 0.17
N ALA A 145 -21.10 3.33 0.85
CA ALA A 145 -22.06 2.65 1.72
C ALA A 145 -22.85 1.52 1.00
N GLY A 146 -23.02 1.61 -0.33
CA GLY A 146 -23.65 0.57 -1.13
C GLY A 146 -22.88 -0.76 -1.16
N LEU A 147 -21.57 -0.74 -0.92
CA LEU A 147 -20.69 -1.91 -1.05
C LEU A 147 -20.81 -2.94 0.09
N GLY A 148 -21.94 -2.98 0.80
CA GLY A 148 -22.30 -4.12 1.66
C GLY A 148 -21.28 -4.43 2.76
N GLY A 149 -20.54 -3.42 3.21
CA GLY A 149 -19.61 -3.53 4.34
C GLY A 149 -18.31 -4.30 4.07
N ALA A 150 -17.96 -4.61 2.82
CA ALA A 150 -16.70 -5.29 2.51
C ALA A 150 -16.13 -4.89 1.14
N MET A 151 -14.81 -4.99 0.99
CA MET A 151 -14.09 -4.81 -0.28
C MET A 151 -12.80 -5.65 -0.24
N THR A 152 -12.34 -6.15 -1.39
CA THR A 152 -10.94 -6.62 -1.53
C THR A 152 -9.96 -5.49 -1.18
N ALA A 153 -8.76 -5.83 -0.72
CA ALA A 153 -7.70 -4.84 -0.58
C ALA A 153 -7.10 -4.40 -1.94
N HIS A 154 -7.45 -5.06 -3.04
CA HIS A 154 -6.84 -4.82 -4.36
C HIS A 154 -7.83 -4.40 -5.45
N PRO A 155 -8.78 -3.47 -5.18
CA PRO A 155 -9.70 -3.02 -6.21
C PRO A 155 -8.91 -2.33 -7.34
N LYS A 156 -9.47 -2.35 -8.55
CA LYS A 156 -8.84 -1.73 -9.73
C LYS A 156 -9.66 -0.53 -10.16
N LEU A 157 -9.02 0.62 -10.25
CA LEU A 157 -9.60 1.84 -10.82
C LEU A 157 -9.38 1.82 -12.33
N ASP A 158 -10.44 1.94 -13.13
CA ASP A 158 -10.29 2.19 -14.56
C ASP A 158 -9.90 3.67 -14.77
N PRO A 159 -8.70 3.97 -15.31
CA PRO A 159 -8.26 5.34 -15.51
C PRO A 159 -9.05 6.13 -16.56
N VAL A 160 -9.92 5.49 -17.36
CA VAL A 160 -10.75 6.18 -18.37
C VAL A 160 -12.14 6.51 -17.83
N THR A 161 -12.83 5.54 -17.22
CA THR A 161 -14.21 5.75 -16.73
C THR A 161 -14.24 6.25 -15.29
N GLY A 162 -13.16 6.04 -14.54
CA GLY A 162 -13.11 6.27 -13.10
C GLY A 162 -13.87 5.21 -12.30
N GLU A 163 -14.36 4.14 -12.93
CA GLU A 163 -15.04 3.05 -12.23
C GLU A 163 -14.07 2.27 -11.34
N LEU A 164 -14.56 1.86 -10.17
CA LEU A 164 -13.85 0.99 -9.24
C LEU A 164 -14.38 -0.44 -9.36
N ILE A 165 -13.55 -1.34 -9.88
CA ILE A 165 -13.84 -2.76 -10.01
C ILE A 165 -13.31 -3.48 -8.77
N LEU A 166 -14.16 -4.27 -8.13
CA LEU A 166 -13.86 -4.94 -6.86
C LEU A 166 -14.59 -6.28 -6.74
N PHE A 167 -14.22 -7.05 -5.73
CA PHE A 167 -15.01 -8.17 -5.25
C PHE A 167 -15.08 -8.19 -3.73
N ARG A 168 -16.00 -9.01 -3.21
CA ARG A 168 -16.11 -9.39 -1.80
C ARG A 168 -16.17 -10.92 -1.75
N ALA A 169 -15.28 -11.54 -0.99
CA ALA A 169 -15.29 -12.98 -0.77
C ALA A 169 -15.48 -13.25 0.72
N ASP A 170 -16.23 -14.30 1.04
CA ASP A 170 -16.35 -14.80 2.40
C ASP A 170 -15.50 -16.07 2.54
N TRP A 171 -14.82 -16.19 3.67
CA TRP A 171 -13.91 -17.31 3.94
C TRP A 171 -14.64 -18.61 4.31
N ARG A 172 -15.96 -18.54 4.52
CA ARG A 172 -16.82 -19.64 4.96
C ARG A 172 -17.87 -20.01 3.90
N GLU A 173 -18.17 -19.11 2.98
CA GLU A 173 -19.22 -19.31 1.99
C GLU A 173 -18.65 -19.58 0.59
N PRO A 174 -19.24 -20.50 -0.20
CA PRO A 174 -18.76 -20.84 -1.53
C PRO A 174 -19.26 -19.84 -2.60
N TRP A 175 -19.17 -18.54 -2.31
CA TRP A 175 -19.51 -17.48 -3.26
C TRP A 175 -18.54 -16.29 -3.14
N LEU A 176 -18.43 -15.54 -4.22
CA LEU A 176 -17.90 -14.18 -4.22
C LEU A 176 -18.96 -13.21 -4.76
N ARG A 177 -18.92 -11.96 -4.36
CA ARG A 177 -19.73 -10.88 -4.95
C ARG A 177 -18.86 -9.94 -5.73
N TYR A 178 -19.01 -9.96 -7.05
CA TYR A 178 -18.35 -9.02 -7.95
C TYR A 178 -19.09 -7.68 -7.95
N GLY A 179 -18.33 -6.60 -7.91
CA GLY A 179 -18.85 -5.24 -7.82
C GLY A 179 -18.17 -4.28 -8.77
N VAL A 180 -18.95 -3.30 -9.24
CA VAL A 180 -18.45 -2.11 -9.92
C VAL A 180 -19.14 -0.90 -9.30
N ALA A 181 -18.35 0.05 -8.81
CA ALA A 181 -18.82 1.38 -8.43
C ALA A 181 -18.42 2.38 -9.51
N ASP A 182 -19.29 3.34 -9.81
CA ASP A 182 -18.91 4.44 -10.71
C ASP A 182 -17.94 5.42 -10.05
N ALA A 183 -17.44 6.39 -10.81
CA ALA A 183 -16.49 7.40 -10.34
C ALA A 183 -16.97 8.24 -9.14
N TYR A 184 -18.26 8.18 -8.79
CA TYR A 184 -18.86 8.86 -7.65
C TYR A 184 -19.08 7.94 -6.44
N GLY A 185 -18.68 6.66 -6.54
CA GLY A 185 -18.83 5.64 -5.50
C GLY A 185 -20.17 4.90 -5.55
N VAL A 186 -21.04 5.21 -6.51
CA VAL A 186 -22.36 4.57 -6.59
C VAL A 186 -22.20 3.17 -7.17
N GLN A 187 -22.62 2.15 -6.42
CA GLN A 187 -22.58 0.77 -6.90
C GLN A 187 -23.52 0.59 -8.10
N ARG A 188 -22.95 0.21 -9.24
CA ARG A 188 -23.65 -0.06 -10.50
C ARG A 188 -23.84 -1.54 -10.75
N VAL A 189 -22.88 -2.35 -10.33
CA VAL A 189 -22.93 -3.82 -10.42
C VAL A 189 -22.77 -4.41 -9.04
N ASP A 190 -23.63 -5.37 -8.72
CA ASP A 190 -23.50 -6.29 -7.59
C ASP A 190 -24.02 -7.65 -8.03
N MET A 191 -23.12 -8.59 -8.27
CA MET A 191 -23.51 -9.93 -8.71
C MET A 191 -22.81 -10.99 -7.87
N VAL A 192 -23.57 -12.01 -7.50
CA VAL A 192 -23.01 -13.22 -6.90
C VAL A 192 -22.42 -14.08 -8.01
N VAL A 193 -21.23 -14.61 -7.75
CA VAL A 193 -20.56 -15.62 -8.56
C VAL A 193 -20.31 -16.81 -7.65
N ASP A 194 -20.96 -17.93 -7.94
CA ASP A 194 -20.76 -19.18 -7.21
C ASP A 194 -19.37 -19.74 -7.50
N VAL A 195 -18.69 -20.19 -6.44
CA VAL A 195 -17.41 -20.90 -6.53
C VAL A 195 -17.54 -22.29 -5.94
N ARG A 196 -16.58 -23.17 -6.23
CA ARG A 196 -16.69 -24.59 -5.84
C ARG A 196 -16.55 -24.83 -4.34
N ALA A 197 -15.83 -23.95 -3.67
CA ALA A 197 -15.56 -23.98 -2.23
C ALA A 197 -15.23 -22.55 -1.77
N PRO A 198 -15.35 -22.25 -0.47
CA PRO A 198 -14.80 -21.02 0.08
C PRO A 198 -13.31 -20.94 -0.25
N SER A 199 -12.88 -19.81 -0.81
CA SER A 199 -11.51 -19.62 -1.28
C SER A 199 -11.01 -18.23 -0.90
N MET A 200 -9.73 -18.15 -0.52
CA MET A 200 -9.06 -16.87 -0.33
C MET A 200 -8.73 -16.31 -1.70
N MET A 201 -9.44 -15.26 -2.11
CA MET A 201 -9.07 -14.46 -3.28
C MET A 201 -8.42 -13.17 -2.80
N HIS A 202 -7.17 -12.97 -3.20
CA HIS A 202 -6.36 -11.82 -2.79
C HIS A 202 -6.51 -10.64 -3.76
N ASP A 203 -6.29 -10.90 -5.05
CA ASP A 203 -6.26 -9.87 -6.09
C ASP A 203 -7.18 -10.22 -7.26
N LEU A 204 -7.53 -9.21 -8.07
CA LEU A 204 -8.20 -9.34 -9.35
C LEU A 204 -7.35 -8.70 -10.47
N ALA A 205 -7.61 -9.09 -11.71
CA ALA A 205 -7.11 -8.35 -12.86
C ALA A 205 -8.27 -7.79 -13.67
N ILE A 206 -8.04 -6.67 -14.35
CA ILE A 206 -8.97 -6.13 -15.33
C ILE A 206 -8.28 -5.97 -16.67
N THR A 207 -9.08 -5.95 -17.72
CA THR A 207 -8.76 -5.49 -19.07
C THR A 207 -9.81 -4.47 -19.47
N GLU A 208 -9.68 -3.83 -20.63
CA GLU A 208 -10.69 -2.92 -21.18
C GLU A 208 -12.10 -3.55 -21.28
N THR A 209 -12.22 -4.88 -21.30
CA THR A 209 -13.51 -5.57 -21.56
C THR A 209 -13.83 -6.74 -20.63
N ARG A 210 -12.94 -7.05 -19.69
CA ARG A 210 -13.05 -8.24 -18.82
C ARG A 210 -12.48 -7.96 -17.43
N SER A 211 -13.12 -8.55 -16.43
CA SER A 211 -12.52 -8.76 -15.12
C SER A 211 -12.15 -10.24 -14.96
N LEU A 212 -11.01 -10.49 -14.34
CA LEU A 212 -10.48 -11.81 -14.06
C LEU A 212 -10.40 -11.95 -12.54
N LEU A 213 -11.11 -12.93 -12.01
CA LEU A 213 -11.10 -13.29 -10.60
C LEU A 213 -10.21 -14.52 -10.44
N LEU A 214 -9.25 -14.45 -9.52
CA LEU A 214 -8.15 -15.40 -9.42
C LEU A 214 -8.39 -16.35 -8.24
N ASP A 215 -9.10 -17.46 -8.50
CA ASP A 215 -9.25 -18.58 -7.56
C ASP A 215 -8.00 -19.45 -7.61
N LEU A 216 -7.01 -19.12 -6.76
CA LEU A 216 -5.66 -19.72 -6.77
C LEU A 216 -5.29 -20.27 -5.40
N ASN A 217 -4.34 -21.21 -5.38
CA ASN A 217 -3.69 -21.62 -4.13
C ASN A 217 -2.89 -20.45 -3.55
N VAL A 218 -2.85 -20.36 -2.22
CA VAL A 218 -2.12 -19.30 -1.52
C VAL A 218 -0.61 -19.56 -1.60
N GLY A 219 0.12 -18.61 -2.17
CA GLY A 219 1.57 -18.51 -2.12
C GLY A 219 2.00 -17.12 -1.67
N TYR A 220 3.09 -17.04 -0.91
CA TYR A 220 3.63 -15.75 -0.47
C TYR A 220 4.69 -15.27 -1.46
N ASP A 221 4.32 -14.30 -2.27
CA ASP A 221 5.19 -13.55 -3.17
C ASP A 221 5.03 -12.06 -2.83
N PHE A 222 6.13 -11.42 -2.47
CA PHE A 222 6.19 -10.02 -2.12
C PHE A 222 6.93 -9.21 -3.19
N ALA A 223 6.90 -9.64 -4.45
CA ALA A 223 7.42 -8.88 -5.58
C ALA A 223 6.71 -7.52 -5.77
N MET A 224 5.51 -7.33 -5.23
CA MET A 224 4.80 -6.03 -5.18
C MET A 224 4.81 -5.26 -6.54
N PRO A 225 4.25 -5.87 -7.61
CA PRO A 225 4.33 -5.31 -8.95
C PRO A 225 3.54 -4.00 -9.08
N ARG A 226 4.13 -3.03 -9.77
CA ARG A 226 3.55 -1.72 -10.06
C ARG A 226 3.80 -1.31 -11.51
N ILE A 227 2.80 -0.65 -12.08
CA ILE A 227 2.82 -0.10 -13.44
C ILE A 227 2.52 1.40 -13.37
N ASP A 228 2.61 2.08 -14.51
CA ASP A 228 1.90 3.35 -14.67
C ASP A 228 0.39 3.09 -14.57
N GLU A 229 -0.24 3.53 -13.48
CA GLU A 229 -1.66 3.26 -13.18
C GLU A 229 -2.62 3.82 -14.24
N SER A 230 -2.17 4.76 -15.09
CA SER A 230 -2.90 5.21 -16.28
C SER A 230 -3.10 4.11 -17.34
N ARG A 231 -2.35 3.01 -17.22
CA ARG A 231 -2.42 1.81 -18.06
C ARG A 231 -3.16 0.66 -17.39
N THR A 232 -3.75 0.84 -16.21
CA THR A 232 -4.55 -0.21 -15.55
C THR A 232 -5.64 -0.71 -16.52
N GLY A 233 -5.69 -2.02 -16.72
CA GLY A 233 -6.60 -2.66 -17.67
C GLY A 233 -6.20 -2.61 -19.14
N ARG A 234 -5.03 -2.05 -19.48
CA ARG A 234 -4.60 -1.79 -20.86
C ARG A 234 -3.24 -2.41 -21.12
N SER A 235 -2.83 -2.45 -22.39
CA SER A 235 -1.46 -2.84 -22.73
C SER A 235 -0.49 -1.87 -22.06
N TYR A 236 0.55 -2.38 -21.43
CA TYR A 236 1.62 -1.58 -20.83
C TYR A 236 2.95 -2.20 -21.20
N ARG A 237 4.02 -1.41 -21.15
CA ARG A 237 5.36 -1.85 -21.50
C ARG A 237 6.22 -2.06 -20.27
N TYR A 238 6.06 -1.22 -19.26
CA TYR A 238 6.97 -1.17 -18.12
C TYR A 238 6.31 -1.66 -16.84
N LEU A 239 7.02 -2.52 -16.13
CA LEU A 239 6.66 -3.05 -14.83
C LEU A 239 7.80 -2.80 -13.85
N TYR A 240 7.46 -2.40 -12.64
CA TYR A 240 8.38 -2.23 -11.52
C TYR A 240 8.01 -3.20 -10.42
N ALA A 241 8.98 -3.87 -9.82
CA ALA A 241 8.73 -4.83 -8.75
C ALA A 241 9.86 -4.74 -7.72
N ALA A 242 9.54 -5.03 -6.46
CA ALA A 242 10.56 -5.39 -5.49
C ALA A 242 11.27 -6.66 -5.94
N GLU A 243 12.60 -6.65 -5.90
CA GLU A 243 13.39 -7.85 -6.14
C GLU A 243 13.33 -8.74 -4.91
N GLN A 244 12.76 -9.92 -5.07
CA GLN A 244 12.70 -10.94 -4.04
C GLN A 244 13.59 -12.14 -4.44
N PRO A 245 14.89 -12.14 -4.09
CA PRO A 245 15.79 -13.25 -4.43
C PRO A 245 15.44 -14.55 -3.68
N ASP A 246 14.84 -14.45 -2.49
CA ASP A 246 14.33 -15.58 -1.72
C ASP A 246 13.13 -15.17 -0.84
N SER A 247 12.56 -16.12 -0.09
CA SER A 247 11.38 -15.88 0.74
C SER A 247 11.64 -15.03 2.01
N ALA A 248 12.87 -14.59 2.26
CA ALA A 248 13.27 -13.95 3.51
C ALA A 248 13.63 -12.46 3.38
N GLU A 249 13.93 -11.96 2.18
CA GLU A 249 14.35 -10.57 1.99
C GLU A 249 13.99 -9.98 0.61
N MET A 250 13.80 -8.66 0.59
CA MET A 250 13.76 -7.86 -0.63
C MET A 250 15.09 -7.12 -0.80
N ARG A 251 15.67 -7.11 -2.00
CA ARG A 251 17.02 -6.57 -2.26
C ARG A 251 17.09 -5.53 -3.38
N GLY A 252 16.04 -4.74 -3.53
CA GLY A 252 15.99 -3.62 -4.44
C GLY A 252 14.78 -3.65 -5.35
N VAL A 253 14.89 -2.98 -6.49
CA VAL A 253 13.79 -2.80 -7.44
C VAL A 253 14.25 -3.28 -8.81
N VAL A 254 13.40 -4.06 -9.48
CA VAL A 254 13.58 -4.46 -10.87
C VAL A 254 12.59 -3.69 -11.74
N ARG A 255 13.07 -3.19 -12.87
CA ARG A 255 12.26 -2.63 -13.95
C ARG A 255 12.30 -3.60 -15.12
N TYR A 256 11.15 -4.01 -15.61
CA TYR A 256 11.00 -4.85 -16.80
C TYR A 256 10.50 -4.01 -17.99
N ASP A 257 11.11 -4.20 -19.16
CA ASP A 257 10.62 -3.73 -20.46
C ASP A 257 10.06 -4.95 -21.21
N HIS A 258 8.76 -5.17 -21.14
CA HIS A 258 8.11 -6.34 -21.71
C HIS A 258 8.17 -6.40 -23.24
N VAL A 259 8.35 -5.25 -23.90
CA VAL A 259 8.47 -5.18 -25.37
C VAL A 259 9.86 -5.62 -25.80
N ARG A 260 10.91 -5.25 -25.06
CA ARG A 260 12.30 -5.66 -25.38
C ARG A 260 12.72 -6.97 -24.72
N GLY A 261 11.97 -7.44 -23.72
CA GLY A 261 12.35 -8.61 -22.91
C GLY A 261 13.58 -8.36 -22.03
N THR A 262 13.83 -7.11 -21.64
CA THR A 262 15.01 -6.71 -20.85
C THR A 262 14.61 -6.23 -19.46
N SER A 263 15.52 -6.31 -18.50
CA SER A 263 15.34 -5.74 -17.16
C SER A 263 16.56 -4.95 -16.71
N THR A 264 16.32 -3.88 -15.95
CA THR A 264 17.35 -3.16 -15.18
C THR A 264 17.03 -3.26 -13.69
N ARG A 265 18.03 -3.01 -12.84
CA ARG A 265 17.92 -3.21 -11.39
C ARG A 265 18.54 -2.05 -10.62
N TYR A 266 17.80 -1.54 -9.65
CA TYR A 266 18.32 -0.77 -8.53
C TYR A 266 18.63 -1.73 -7.38
N ALA A 267 19.91 -1.97 -7.09
CA ALA A 267 20.32 -2.92 -6.06
C ALA A 267 20.49 -2.22 -4.70
N LEU A 268 20.05 -2.87 -3.63
CA LEU A 268 20.32 -2.42 -2.27
C LEU A 268 21.58 -3.09 -1.67
N PRO A 269 22.31 -2.40 -0.77
CA PRO A 269 23.35 -3.03 0.04
C PRO A 269 22.81 -4.22 0.85
N VAL A 270 23.67 -5.18 1.17
CA VAL A 270 23.30 -6.32 2.01
C VAL A 270 22.81 -5.83 3.38
N GLY A 271 21.64 -6.31 3.79
CA GLY A 271 20.98 -5.98 5.06
C GLY A 271 19.88 -4.92 4.92
N ASP A 272 20.00 -4.00 3.95
CA ASP A 272 18.93 -3.06 3.64
C ASP A 272 17.75 -3.79 2.96
N GLN A 273 16.54 -3.29 3.17
CA GLN A 273 15.32 -3.87 2.59
C GLN A 273 14.40 -2.76 2.08
N ASN A 274 13.84 -2.91 0.88
CA ASN A 274 12.82 -2.00 0.36
C ASN A 274 11.40 -2.50 0.63
N GLY A 275 10.43 -1.58 0.61
CA GLY A 275 9.03 -1.90 0.39
C GLY A 275 8.64 -1.86 -1.10
N GLU A 276 7.33 -1.94 -1.34
CA GLU A 276 6.74 -1.75 -2.68
C GLU A 276 7.16 -0.40 -3.29
N PRO A 277 7.67 -0.38 -4.54
CA PRO A 277 7.96 0.86 -5.25
C PRO A 277 6.66 1.54 -5.71
N VAL A 278 6.53 2.86 -5.56
CA VAL A 278 5.35 3.61 -6.04
C VAL A 278 5.72 4.48 -7.22
N PHE A 279 5.08 4.25 -8.36
CA PHE A 279 5.31 5.06 -9.56
C PHE A 279 4.50 6.36 -9.52
N VAL A 280 5.17 7.48 -9.85
CA VAL A 280 4.59 8.81 -9.88
C VAL A 280 4.81 9.44 -11.26
N PRO A 281 3.74 9.74 -12.02
CA PRO A 281 3.83 10.41 -13.31
C PRO A 281 4.54 11.75 -13.24
N ARG A 282 5.42 12.06 -14.20
CA ARG A 282 5.78 13.45 -14.46
C ARG A 282 4.58 14.19 -15.10
N PRO A 283 4.18 15.37 -14.60
CA PRO A 283 3.16 16.17 -15.27
C PRO A 283 3.56 16.51 -16.71
N GLY A 284 2.65 16.29 -17.67
CA GLY A 284 2.91 16.55 -19.08
C GLY A 284 3.85 15.55 -19.76
N ARG A 285 4.13 14.41 -19.13
CA ARG A 285 4.95 13.33 -19.69
C ARG A 285 4.50 12.89 -21.09
N SER A 286 5.46 12.42 -21.88
CA SER A 286 5.22 11.86 -23.22
C SER A 286 5.46 10.35 -23.33
N ALA A 287 6.17 9.76 -22.35
CA ALA A 287 6.45 8.34 -22.28
C ALA A 287 5.78 7.69 -21.06
N GLU A 288 5.52 6.37 -21.14
CA GLU A 288 4.87 5.59 -20.08
C GLU A 288 5.68 5.57 -18.78
N ASP A 289 7.02 5.50 -18.88
CA ASP A 289 7.97 5.48 -17.77
C ASP A 289 8.56 6.86 -17.41
N ASP A 290 8.04 7.95 -17.99
CA ASP A 290 8.49 9.30 -17.65
C ASP A 290 7.82 9.77 -16.35
N GLY A 291 8.60 9.64 -15.28
CA GLY A 291 8.18 9.86 -13.91
C GLY A 291 9.25 9.40 -12.93
N TRP A 292 8.80 9.11 -11.71
CA TRP A 292 9.67 8.71 -10.61
C TRP A 292 9.17 7.44 -9.95
N LEU A 293 10.08 6.67 -9.36
CA LEU A 293 9.74 5.65 -8.38
C LEU A 293 10.11 6.14 -6.99
N LEU A 294 9.15 6.11 -6.09
CA LEU A 294 9.35 6.39 -4.67
C LEU A 294 9.41 5.06 -3.92
N VAL A 295 10.51 4.80 -3.23
CA VAL A 295 10.77 3.53 -2.57
C VAL A 295 11.16 3.78 -1.12
N VAL A 296 10.38 3.25 -0.18
CA VAL A 296 10.79 3.25 1.23
C VAL A 296 11.83 2.15 1.42
N VAL A 297 12.99 2.52 1.97
CA VAL A 297 14.13 1.60 2.19
C VAL A 297 14.53 1.62 3.65
N TYR A 298 14.42 0.48 4.33
CA TYR A 298 15.04 0.26 5.62
C TYR A 298 16.56 0.17 5.48
N ARG A 299 17.28 0.89 6.34
CA ARG A 299 18.73 0.95 6.42
C ARG A 299 19.22 0.18 7.64
N ALA A 300 19.84 -0.98 7.41
CA ALA A 300 20.30 -1.84 8.50
C ALA A 300 21.41 -1.19 9.34
N ALA A 301 22.27 -0.40 8.71
CA ALA A 301 23.41 0.22 9.38
C ALA A 301 23.01 1.28 10.43
N THR A 302 21.87 1.94 10.23
CA THR A 302 21.39 3.02 11.11
C THR A 302 20.11 2.67 11.85
N ASP A 303 19.49 1.54 11.52
CA ASP A 303 18.18 1.12 12.03
C ASP A 303 17.09 2.19 11.79
N THR A 304 17.12 2.82 10.62
CA THR A 304 16.18 3.85 10.17
C THR A 304 15.68 3.56 8.77
N SER A 305 14.83 4.43 8.22
CA SER A 305 14.37 4.31 6.83
C SER A 305 14.69 5.56 6.02
N ASP A 306 14.81 5.39 4.71
CA ASP A 306 14.85 6.46 3.72
C ASP A 306 13.64 6.35 2.79
N VAL A 307 13.28 7.45 2.12
CA VAL A 307 12.55 7.40 0.85
C VAL A 307 13.53 7.70 -0.29
N VAL A 308 13.82 6.69 -1.10
CA VAL A 308 14.66 6.82 -2.29
C VAL A 308 13.78 7.19 -3.48
N ILE A 309 14.18 8.24 -4.21
CA ILE A 309 13.51 8.71 -5.43
C ILE A 309 14.39 8.36 -6.62
N LEU A 310 13.91 7.47 -7.48
CA LEU A 310 14.58 7.03 -8.70
C LEU A 310 13.93 7.66 -9.93
N ASP A 311 14.72 7.89 -10.99
CA ASP A 311 14.16 8.10 -12.32
C ASP A 311 13.58 6.78 -12.82
N ALA A 312 12.28 6.76 -13.13
CA ALA A 312 11.59 5.53 -13.48
C ALA A 312 12.03 4.95 -14.84
N SER A 313 12.67 5.74 -15.70
CA SER A 313 13.23 5.29 -16.98
C SER A 313 14.64 4.71 -16.85
N ALA A 314 15.36 5.04 -15.77
CA ALA A 314 16.77 4.72 -15.54
C ALA A 314 17.05 4.35 -14.08
N ILE A 315 16.37 3.32 -13.56
CA ILE A 315 16.44 2.96 -12.14
C ILE A 315 17.82 2.48 -11.68
N ASP A 316 18.69 2.07 -12.60
CA ASP A 316 20.07 1.64 -12.37
C ASP A 316 21.05 2.82 -12.25
N ALA A 317 20.59 4.05 -12.50
CA ALA A 317 21.34 5.27 -12.23
C ALA A 317 21.35 5.62 -10.73
N LEU A 318 22.10 6.67 -10.38
CA LEU A 318 22.06 7.22 -9.02
C LEU A 318 20.65 7.77 -8.71
N PRO A 319 20.16 7.63 -7.45
CA PRO A 319 18.91 8.25 -7.05
C PRO A 319 18.89 9.76 -7.33
N VAL A 320 17.75 10.25 -7.79
CA VAL A 320 17.49 11.68 -7.99
C VAL A 320 17.57 12.42 -6.66
N ALA A 321 16.98 11.83 -5.62
CA ALA A 321 17.07 12.28 -4.25
C ALA A 321 16.81 11.14 -3.26
N THR A 322 17.28 11.33 -2.03
CA THR A 322 17.00 10.48 -0.89
C THR A 322 16.52 11.34 0.26
N VAL A 323 15.32 11.07 0.77
CA VAL A 323 14.78 11.66 2.00
C VAL A 323 15.16 10.76 3.16
N HIS A 324 15.83 11.31 4.17
CA HIS A 324 16.26 10.55 5.34
C HIS A 324 15.24 10.67 6.46
N LEU A 325 14.69 9.55 6.91
CA LEU A 325 13.81 9.50 8.08
C LEU A 325 14.65 9.10 9.30
N PRO A 326 14.58 9.85 10.42
CA PRO A 326 15.34 9.54 11.64
C PRO A 326 14.74 8.37 12.44
N ARG A 327 13.90 7.54 11.81
CA ARG A 327 13.23 6.38 12.41
C ARG A 327 12.91 5.34 11.35
N ARG A 328 12.53 4.14 11.78
CA ARG A 328 12.00 3.10 10.90
C ARG A 328 10.60 3.43 10.41
N VAL A 329 10.35 3.05 9.16
CA VAL A 329 9.05 2.68 8.63
C VAL A 329 9.07 1.16 8.51
N PRO A 330 8.31 0.44 9.36
CA PRO A 330 8.28 -1.02 9.28
C PRO A 330 7.84 -1.51 7.90
N ALA A 331 8.29 -2.70 7.53
CA ALA A 331 7.82 -3.40 6.36
C ALA A 331 6.29 -3.52 6.48
N GLY A 332 5.62 -3.08 5.42
CA GLY A 332 4.17 -3.14 5.27
C GLY A 332 3.83 -3.69 3.89
N PHE A 333 2.57 -3.58 3.51
CA PHE A 333 2.07 -4.14 2.26
C PHE A 333 2.02 -3.04 1.18
N HIS A 334 0.87 -2.43 0.97
CA HIS A 334 0.67 -1.52 -0.16
C HIS A 334 0.68 -0.04 0.23
N GLY A 335 0.99 0.78 -0.76
CA GLY A 335 1.04 2.22 -0.66
C GLY A 335 0.53 2.91 -1.92
N ALA A 336 0.19 4.18 -1.77
CA ALA A 336 -0.32 5.01 -2.85
C ALA A 336 0.38 6.36 -2.86
N TRP A 337 0.50 6.94 -4.06
CA TRP A 337 0.84 8.34 -4.20
C TRP A 337 -0.45 9.16 -4.25
N LEU A 338 -0.52 10.20 -3.43
CA LEU A 338 -1.62 11.15 -3.41
C LEU A 338 -1.13 12.50 -3.90
N PRO A 339 -1.39 12.89 -5.17
CA PRO A 339 -1.11 14.23 -5.64
C PRO A 339 -1.82 15.26 -4.75
N ARG A 340 -1.16 16.39 -4.48
CA ARG A 340 -1.80 17.48 -3.75
C ARG A 340 -2.98 18.01 -4.56
N GLU A 341 -4.15 18.09 -3.94
CA GLU A 341 -5.33 18.68 -4.58
C GLU A 341 -5.03 20.15 -4.93
N ARG A 342 -5.32 20.53 -6.18
CA ARG A 342 -5.05 21.87 -6.71
C ARG A 342 -6.17 22.84 -6.41
#